data_AF-A0A955VZC4-F1
#
_entry.id   AF-A0A955VZC4-F1
#
_cell.length_a   1.000
_cell.length_b   1.000
_cell.length_c   1.000
_cell.angle_alpha   90.00
_cell.angle_beta   90.00
_cell.angle_gamma   90.00
#
_symmetry.space_group_name_H-M   'P 1'
#
loop_
_entity.id
_entity.type
_entity.pdbx_description
1 polymer ?
#
loop_
_entity_poly.entity_id
_entity_poly.type
_entity_poly.pdbx_seq_one_letter_code
_entity_poly.pdbx_strand_id
1 'polypeptide(L)'
;MSASTAAPTQPRPRPAAAGFTLIEVMISVVIVVTGVLGILGMQRASIDGNSSAQARTIAAQATRAWIDRIELDARNWTSNTGTGFAQGTRWISQAPTSVNAVSAWTSPTELSTEGIYQGVDWDGQPALAAEDPKYCTHIRYTWLRFNEALRVDVRTYWTKRTRGTNDLTAFTNCNVGQEADVTAELATDHSRLSAVYASVTLRWNGTGNP
;
A
#
# COMPACT_ATOMS: atom_id res chain seq x y z
N MET A 1 -12.78 93.74 35.85
CA MET A 1 -11.73 92.72 35.89
C MET A 1 -12.05 91.75 37.02
N SER A 2 -12.79 90.67 36.74
CA SER A 2 -13.05 89.61 37.71
C SER A 2 -12.37 88.34 37.22
N ALA A 3 -11.35 87.89 37.96
CA ALA A 3 -10.57 86.71 37.64
C ALA A 3 -11.41 85.46 37.93
N SER A 4 -11.63 84.64 36.89
CA SER A 4 -12.23 83.31 36.98
C SER A 4 -11.16 82.32 37.45
N THR A 5 -11.33 81.79 38.66
CA THR A 5 -10.45 80.78 39.25
C THR A 5 -10.85 79.39 38.73
N ALA A 6 -9.99 78.77 37.92
CA ALA A 6 -10.19 77.43 37.40
C ALA A 6 -10.10 76.37 38.51
N ALA A 7 -11.07 75.46 38.55
CA ALA A 7 -11.15 74.35 39.49
C ALA A 7 -10.10 73.26 39.18
N PRO A 8 -9.48 72.64 40.19
CA PRO A 8 -8.47 71.61 39.99
C PRO A 8 -9.07 70.32 39.42
N THR A 9 -8.47 69.80 38.35
CA THR A 9 -8.79 68.51 37.75
C THR A 9 -8.35 67.37 38.68
N GLN A 10 -9.32 66.60 39.20
CA GLN A 10 -9.06 65.47 40.07
C GLN A 10 -8.37 64.32 39.29
N PRO A 11 -7.27 63.74 39.82
CA PRO A 11 -6.61 62.59 39.19
C PRO A 11 -7.51 61.36 39.28
N ARG A 12 -7.79 60.72 38.12
CA ARG A 12 -8.50 59.44 38.07
C ARG A 12 -7.61 58.36 38.73
N PRO A 13 -8.14 57.54 39.66
CA PRO A 13 -7.37 56.45 40.25
C PRO A 13 -6.93 55.48 39.15
N ARG A 14 -5.63 55.20 39.08
CA ARG A 14 -5.09 54.15 38.21
C ARG A 14 -5.54 52.80 38.79
N PRO A 15 -6.05 51.87 37.96
CA PRO A 15 -6.36 50.53 38.47
C PRO A 15 -5.08 49.93 39.07
N ALA A 16 -5.19 49.43 40.31
CA ALA A 16 -4.09 48.75 40.96
C ALA A 16 -3.74 47.50 40.14
N ALA A 17 -2.48 47.37 39.73
CA ALA A 17 -2.00 46.18 39.05
C ALA A 17 -2.10 44.99 40.02
N ALA A 18 -3.06 44.11 39.80
CA ALA A 18 -3.18 42.86 40.54
C ALA A 18 -2.00 41.97 40.15
N GLY A 19 -1.19 41.55 41.13
CA GLY A 19 -0.10 40.60 40.91
C GLY A 19 -0.66 39.21 40.57
N PHE A 20 0.01 38.50 39.66
CA PHE A 20 -0.32 37.11 39.33
C PHE A 20 -0.19 36.23 40.56
N THR A 21 -1.24 35.46 40.85
CA THR A 21 -1.22 34.52 41.96
C THR A 21 -0.43 33.27 41.56
N LEU A 22 0.32 32.67 42.50
CA LEU A 22 1.11 31.45 42.21
C LEU A 22 0.22 30.31 41.67
N ILE A 23 -1.03 30.23 42.16
CA ILE A 23 -2.01 29.23 41.71
C ILE A 23 -2.41 29.42 40.24
N GLU A 24 -2.50 30.66 39.76
CA GLU A 24 -2.83 30.97 38.36
C GLU A 24 -1.74 30.48 37.41
N VAL A 25 -0.47 30.62 37.81
CA VAL A 25 0.67 30.10 37.05
C VAL A 25 0.66 28.57 37.03
N MET A 26 0.38 27.92 38.16
CA MET A 26 0.32 26.44 38.21
C MET A 26 -0.80 25.89 37.32
N ILE A 27 -1.99 26.51 37.35
CA ILE A 27 -3.11 26.11 36.49
C ILE A 27 -2.73 26.29 35.01
N SER A 28 -2.09 27.41 34.66
CA SER A 28 -1.63 27.68 33.30
C SER A 28 -0.65 26.61 32.81
N VAL A 29 0.31 26.21 33.64
CA VAL A 29 1.27 25.15 33.30
C VAL A 29 0.56 23.82 33.06
N VAL A 30 -0.41 23.44 33.90
CA VAL A 30 -1.18 22.19 33.73
C VAL A 30 -1.96 22.19 32.41
N ILE A 31 -2.61 23.30 32.07
CA ILE A 31 -3.35 23.45 30.80
C ILE A 31 -2.39 23.35 29.62
N VAL A 32 -1.22 24.01 29.68
CA VAL A 32 -0.22 23.95 28.61
C VAL A 32 0.31 22.52 28.43
N VAL A 33 0.68 21.84 29.52
CA VAL A 33 1.21 20.47 29.45
C VAL A 33 0.19 19.50 28.87
N THR A 34 -1.08 19.57 29.31
CA THR A 34 -2.15 18.73 28.76
C THR A 34 -2.44 19.03 27.30
N GLY A 35 -2.42 20.31 26.89
CA GLY A 35 -2.53 20.72 25.50
C GLY A 35 -1.41 20.17 24.61
N VAL A 36 -0.16 20.26 25.06
CA VAL A 36 1.00 19.73 24.32
C VAL A 36 0.92 18.21 24.19
N LEU A 37 0.54 17.48 25.24
CA LEU A 37 0.33 16.02 25.16
C LEU A 37 -0.77 15.65 24.16
N GLY A 38 -1.86 16.42 24.12
CA GLY A 38 -2.92 16.23 23.13
C GLY A 38 -2.40 16.39 21.68
N ILE A 39 -1.60 17.43 21.43
CA ILE A 39 -1.00 17.68 20.10
C ILE A 39 -0.03 16.55 19.72
N LEU A 40 0.83 16.11 20.64
CA LEU A 40 1.78 15.01 20.38
C LEU A 40 1.04 13.70 20.05
N GLY A 41 -0.07 13.41 20.74
CA GLY A 41 -0.93 12.27 20.41
C GLY A 41 -1.48 12.34 18.99
N MET A 42 -1.99 13.51 18.58
CA MET A 42 -2.50 13.72 17.22
C MET A 42 -1.39 13.61 16.16
N GLN A 43 -0.20 14.15 16.43
CA GLN A 43 0.95 14.07 15.52
C GLN A 43 1.35 12.62 15.28
N ARG A 44 1.43 11.80 16.34
CA ARG A 44 1.75 10.38 16.22
C ARG A 44 0.71 9.63 15.39
N ALA A 45 -0.58 9.83 15.68
CA ALA A 45 -1.65 9.20 14.92
C ALA A 45 -1.63 9.60 13.43
N SER A 46 -1.29 10.86 13.14
CA SER A 46 -1.17 11.38 11.77
C SER A 46 -0.01 10.72 11.01
N ILE A 47 1.14 10.54 11.65
CA ILE A 47 2.31 9.87 11.06
C ILE A 47 1.99 8.41 10.74
N ASP A 48 1.44 7.67 11.70
CA ASP A 48 1.07 6.26 11.53
C ASP A 48 0.01 6.08 10.43
N GLY A 49 -0.96 7.01 10.36
CA GLY A 49 -1.97 7.05 9.31
C GLY A 49 -1.36 7.29 7.93
N ASN A 50 -0.44 8.26 7.82
CA ASN A 50 0.23 8.59 6.57
C ASN A 50 1.10 7.43 6.06
N SER A 51 1.87 6.76 6.93
CA SER A 51 2.68 5.61 6.53
C SER A 51 1.83 4.45 6.04
N SER A 52 0.69 4.18 6.69
CA SER A 52 -0.24 3.14 6.23
C SER A 52 -0.89 3.51 4.88
N ALA A 53 -1.18 4.78 4.63
CA ALA A 53 -1.75 5.25 3.37
C ALA A 53 -0.72 5.16 2.23
N GLN A 54 0.53 5.55 2.49
CA GLN A 54 1.63 5.42 1.54
C GLN A 54 1.84 3.95 1.13
N ALA A 55 1.87 3.02 2.09
CA ALA A 55 2.06 1.61 1.81
C ALA A 55 0.95 1.03 0.92
N ARG A 56 -0.31 1.39 1.17
CA ARG A 56 -1.44 0.99 0.30
C ARG A 56 -1.34 1.60 -1.09
N THR A 57 -0.84 2.83 -1.20
CA THR A 57 -0.68 3.53 -2.47
C THR A 57 0.37 2.85 -3.34
N ILE A 58 1.53 2.52 -2.76
CA ILE A 58 2.60 1.80 -3.46
C ILE A 58 2.13 0.40 -3.88
N ALA A 59 1.49 -0.34 -2.97
CA ALA A 59 0.95 -1.66 -3.30
C ALA A 59 -0.06 -1.60 -4.45
N ALA A 60 -0.96 -0.61 -4.45
CA ALA A 60 -1.93 -0.42 -5.53
C ALA A 60 -1.26 -0.02 -6.86
N GLN A 61 -0.21 0.80 -6.83
CA GLN A 61 0.58 1.13 -8.02
C GLN A 61 1.26 -0.11 -8.60
N ALA A 62 1.90 -0.93 -7.75
CA ALA A 62 2.52 -2.18 -8.18
C ALA A 62 1.50 -3.17 -8.76
N THR A 63 0.33 -3.32 -8.11
CA THR A 63 -0.77 -4.16 -8.62
C THR A 63 -1.23 -3.69 -10.01
N ARG A 64 -1.41 -2.39 -10.20
CA ARG A 64 -1.82 -1.82 -11.51
C ARG A 64 -0.77 -2.04 -12.58
N ALA A 65 0.50 -1.79 -12.27
CA ALA A 65 1.60 -2.05 -13.19
C ALA A 65 1.64 -3.52 -13.65
N TRP A 66 1.33 -4.46 -12.75
CA TRP A 66 1.21 -5.88 -13.09
C TRP A 66 -0.01 -6.18 -13.97
N ILE A 67 -1.16 -5.54 -13.73
CA ILE A 67 -2.33 -5.65 -14.62
C ILE A 67 -2.00 -5.14 -16.02
N ASP A 68 -1.38 -3.96 -16.13
CA ASP A 68 -1.03 -3.37 -17.42
C ASP A 68 -0.08 -4.28 -18.22
N ARG A 69 0.88 -4.92 -17.54
CA ARG A 69 1.79 -5.92 -18.12
C ARG A 69 1.03 -7.15 -18.62
N ILE A 70 0.10 -7.67 -17.82
CA ILE A 70 -0.73 -8.83 -18.18
C ILE A 70 -1.65 -8.51 -19.37
N GLU A 71 -2.24 -7.32 -19.41
CA GLU A 71 -3.06 -6.87 -20.53
C GLU A 71 -2.24 -6.69 -21.80
N LEU A 72 -1.03 -6.15 -21.70
CA LEU A 72 -0.09 -6.06 -22.82
C LEU A 72 0.30 -7.45 -23.34
N ASP A 73 0.60 -8.38 -22.44
CA ASP A 73 0.92 -9.77 -22.74
C ASP A 73 -0.24 -10.49 -23.45
N ALA A 74 -1.47 -10.22 -23.01
CA ALA A 74 -2.69 -10.75 -23.61
C ALA A 74 -2.92 -10.29 -25.05
N ARG A 75 -2.33 -9.16 -25.48
CA ARG A 75 -2.42 -8.75 -26.90
C ARG A 75 -1.71 -9.74 -27.82
N ASN A 76 -0.69 -10.42 -27.32
CA ASN A 76 0.03 -11.46 -28.05
C ASN A 76 -0.70 -12.81 -28.02
N TRP A 77 -1.84 -12.92 -27.33
CA TRP A 77 -2.62 -14.14 -27.27
C TRP A 77 -3.41 -14.37 -28.56
N THR A 78 -2.75 -14.96 -29.56
CA THR A 78 -3.30 -15.20 -30.90
C THR A 78 -3.77 -16.63 -31.15
N SER A 79 -3.34 -17.62 -30.36
CA SER A 79 -3.76 -19.03 -30.50
C SER A 79 -4.64 -19.49 -29.34
N ASN A 80 -5.59 -20.39 -29.63
CA ASN A 80 -6.57 -20.94 -28.69
C ASN A 80 -6.55 -22.49 -28.63
N THR A 81 -5.54 -23.14 -29.21
CA THR A 81 -5.47 -24.61 -29.24
C THR A 81 -4.71 -25.17 -28.04
N GLY A 82 -5.40 -25.96 -27.19
CA GLY A 82 -4.90 -26.89 -26.15
C GLY A 82 -3.88 -26.41 -25.09
N THR A 83 -2.76 -25.83 -25.54
CA THR A 83 -1.59 -25.37 -24.78
C THR A 83 -1.00 -24.06 -25.34
N GLY A 84 -1.55 -23.54 -26.43
CA GLY A 84 -0.92 -22.56 -27.32
C GLY A 84 -1.18 -21.13 -26.92
N PHE A 85 -0.58 -20.66 -25.84
CA PHE A 85 -0.23 -19.26 -25.79
C PHE A 85 0.86 -19.00 -26.84
N ALA A 86 0.75 -17.94 -27.64
CA ALA A 86 1.69 -17.72 -28.74
C ALA A 86 3.14 -17.57 -28.22
N GLN A 87 4.14 -17.88 -29.05
CA GLN A 87 5.53 -17.55 -28.76
C GLN A 87 5.66 -16.03 -28.60
N GLY A 88 5.52 -15.52 -27.37
CA GLY A 88 5.43 -14.08 -27.11
C GLY A 88 4.58 -13.71 -25.89
N THR A 89 3.79 -14.64 -25.37
CA THR A 89 3.11 -14.47 -24.07
C THR A 89 3.99 -15.00 -22.94
N ARG A 90 4.23 -14.20 -21.90
CA ARG A 90 5.20 -14.50 -20.84
C ARG A 90 4.54 -14.86 -19.52
N TRP A 91 3.47 -14.16 -19.15
CA TRP A 91 2.80 -14.37 -17.87
C TRP A 91 1.57 -15.22 -18.06
N ILE A 92 0.74 -14.93 -19.06
CA ILE A 92 -0.50 -15.70 -19.27
C ILE A 92 -0.23 -17.15 -19.69
N SER A 93 0.98 -17.46 -20.18
CA SER A 93 1.41 -18.82 -20.48
C SER A 93 1.50 -19.75 -19.26
N GLN A 94 1.46 -19.19 -18.05
CA GLN A 94 1.40 -19.94 -16.79
C GLN A 94 -0.01 -20.37 -16.39
N ALA A 95 -1.03 -19.97 -17.15
CA ALA A 95 -2.41 -20.38 -16.87
C ALA A 95 -2.57 -21.92 -16.98
N PRO A 96 -3.50 -22.52 -16.23
CA PRO A 96 -3.65 -23.97 -16.19
C PRO A 96 -4.11 -24.54 -17.53
N THR A 97 -3.69 -25.77 -17.87
CA THR A 97 -3.97 -26.40 -19.18
C THR A 97 -5.28 -27.20 -19.23
N SER A 98 -6.14 -27.10 -18.22
CA SER A 98 -7.39 -27.85 -18.11
C SER A 98 -8.63 -26.97 -17.98
N VAL A 99 -9.76 -27.49 -18.47
CA VAL A 99 -11.08 -26.84 -18.43
C VAL A 99 -11.52 -26.65 -16.97
N ASN A 100 -12.04 -25.46 -16.64
CA ASN A 100 -12.49 -25.07 -15.29
C ASN A 100 -11.40 -25.08 -14.21
N ALA A 101 -10.12 -25.07 -14.60
CA ALA A 101 -9.04 -25.01 -13.63
C ALA A 101 -8.81 -23.59 -13.10
N VAL A 102 -8.57 -23.52 -11.79
CA VAL A 102 -8.06 -22.36 -11.08
C VAL A 102 -6.62 -22.68 -10.71
N SER A 103 -5.68 -21.81 -11.05
CA SER A 103 -4.30 -21.99 -10.61
C SER A 103 -4.18 -21.73 -9.11
N ALA A 104 -3.16 -22.30 -8.47
CA ALA A 104 -2.69 -21.75 -7.20
C ALA A 104 -2.21 -20.30 -7.42
N TRP A 105 -2.09 -19.55 -6.32
CA TRP A 105 -1.32 -18.31 -6.37
C TRP A 105 0.12 -18.65 -6.71
N THR A 106 0.68 -17.97 -7.70
CA THR A 106 2.06 -18.15 -8.15
C THR A 106 2.74 -16.81 -8.22
N SER A 107 4.04 -16.76 -7.96
CA SER A 107 4.85 -15.58 -8.26
C SER A 107 5.04 -15.44 -9.78
N PRO A 108 4.89 -14.23 -10.35
CA PRO A 108 5.20 -13.98 -11.76
C PRO A 108 6.65 -14.31 -12.08
N THR A 109 6.94 -14.79 -13.29
CA THR A 109 8.34 -14.96 -13.74
C THR A 109 9.02 -13.59 -13.85
N GLU A 110 10.19 -13.47 -13.21
CA GLU A 110 11.05 -12.29 -13.32
C GLU A 110 11.73 -12.20 -14.69
N LEU A 111 11.89 -10.98 -15.19
CA LEU A 111 12.62 -10.68 -16.42
C LEU A 111 13.70 -9.65 -16.06
N SER A 112 14.82 -10.13 -15.53
CA SER A 112 15.91 -9.29 -15.03
C SER A 112 16.50 -8.36 -16.09
N THR A 113 16.60 -8.82 -17.35
CA THR A 113 17.05 -8.00 -18.49
C THR A 113 16.13 -6.80 -18.75
N GLU A 114 14.86 -6.88 -18.37
CA GLU A 114 13.83 -5.85 -18.57
C GLU A 114 13.52 -5.07 -17.29
N GLY A 115 14.22 -5.37 -16.17
CA GLY A 115 13.95 -4.76 -14.87
C GLY A 115 12.56 -5.08 -14.31
N ILE A 116 11.98 -6.21 -14.71
CA ILE A 116 10.67 -6.65 -14.25
C ILE A 116 10.85 -7.71 -13.15
N TYR A 117 10.55 -7.32 -11.92
CA TYR A 117 10.62 -8.18 -10.75
C TYR A 117 9.26 -8.36 -10.10
N GLN A 118 9.11 -9.48 -9.39
CA GLN A 118 7.91 -9.82 -8.62
C GLN A 118 7.73 -8.93 -7.37
N GLY A 119 8.79 -8.23 -6.96
CA GLY A 119 8.82 -7.34 -5.81
C GLY A 119 9.12 -5.88 -6.16
N VAL A 120 8.69 -4.98 -5.27
CA VAL A 120 9.08 -3.56 -5.26
C VAL A 120 9.57 -3.14 -3.87
N ASP A 121 10.43 -2.13 -3.84
CA ASP A 121 11.00 -1.55 -2.61
C ASP A 121 10.02 -0.57 -1.91
N TRP A 122 10.50 0.15 -0.90
CA TRP A 122 9.72 1.14 -0.16
C TRP A 122 9.33 2.38 -1.00
N ASP A 123 10.04 2.64 -2.09
CA ASP A 123 9.80 3.77 -2.99
C ASP A 123 8.99 3.36 -4.23
N GLY A 124 8.59 2.09 -4.31
CA GLY A 124 7.83 1.52 -5.42
C GLY A 124 8.68 1.21 -6.65
N GLN A 125 10.01 1.22 -6.54
CA GLN A 125 10.90 0.80 -7.60
C GLN A 125 10.98 -0.72 -7.67
N PRO A 126 11.18 -1.31 -8.86
CA PRO A 126 11.40 -2.74 -9.00
C PRO A 126 12.61 -3.18 -8.16
N ALA A 127 12.43 -4.20 -7.33
CA ALA A 127 13.47 -4.73 -6.46
C ALA A 127 13.66 -6.23 -6.72
N LEU A 128 14.91 -6.64 -6.89
CA LEU A 128 15.29 -8.04 -7.03
C LEU A 128 14.96 -8.81 -5.74
N ALA A 129 14.76 -10.12 -5.88
CA ALA A 129 14.65 -11.04 -4.74
C ALA A 129 15.78 -10.90 -3.69
N ALA A 130 17.00 -10.60 -4.15
CA ALA A 130 18.18 -10.43 -3.31
C ALA A 130 18.23 -9.05 -2.60
N GLU A 131 17.38 -8.11 -3.01
CA GLU A 131 17.33 -6.73 -2.49
C GLU A 131 16.25 -6.55 -1.41
N ASP A 132 15.70 -7.64 -0.87
CA ASP A 132 14.71 -7.64 0.22
C ASP A 132 13.45 -6.79 -0.13
N PRO A 133 12.68 -7.19 -1.15
CA PRO A 133 11.51 -6.46 -1.61
C PRO A 133 10.49 -6.31 -0.47
N LYS A 134 9.87 -5.12 -0.37
CA LYS A 134 8.90 -4.80 0.70
C LYS A 134 7.48 -5.10 0.31
N TYR A 135 7.18 -5.03 -0.99
CA TYR A 135 5.90 -5.42 -1.55
C TYR A 135 6.15 -6.51 -2.57
N CYS A 136 5.41 -7.61 -2.46
CA CYS A 136 5.55 -8.77 -3.33
C CYS A 136 4.23 -9.03 -4.03
N THR A 137 4.29 -9.44 -5.30
CA THR A 137 3.10 -9.65 -6.13
C THR A 137 2.97 -11.11 -6.49
N HIS A 138 1.78 -11.69 -6.24
CA HIS A 138 1.39 -13.00 -6.79
C HIS A 138 0.23 -12.82 -7.75
N ILE A 139 0.12 -13.76 -8.67
CA ILE A 139 -0.93 -13.83 -9.68
C ILE A 139 -1.63 -15.18 -9.61
N ARG A 140 -2.89 -15.18 -10.01
CA ARG A 140 -3.72 -16.38 -10.08
C ARG A 140 -4.61 -16.34 -11.31
N TYR A 141 -4.72 -17.47 -11.96
CA TYR A 141 -5.45 -17.64 -13.20
C TYR A 141 -6.72 -18.45 -12.98
N THR A 142 -7.79 -18.08 -13.66
CA THR A 142 -9.06 -18.82 -13.66
C THR A 142 -9.68 -18.76 -15.04
N TRP A 143 -9.86 -19.91 -15.68
CA TRP A 143 -10.59 -19.96 -16.94
C TRP A 143 -12.07 -19.64 -16.71
N LEU A 144 -12.58 -18.62 -17.39
CA LEU A 144 -14.02 -18.36 -17.50
C LEU A 144 -14.62 -19.18 -18.65
N ARG A 145 -13.88 -19.27 -19.75
CA ARG A 145 -14.12 -20.19 -20.86
C ARG A 145 -12.78 -20.69 -21.35
N PHE A 146 -12.57 -22.01 -21.30
CA PHE A 146 -11.29 -22.63 -21.64
C PHE A 146 -10.79 -22.15 -23.01
N ASN A 147 -9.54 -21.69 -23.05
CA ASN A 147 -8.86 -21.13 -24.22
C ASN A 147 -9.50 -19.90 -24.90
N GLU A 148 -10.48 -19.26 -24.28
CA GLU A 148 -11.14 -18.09 -24.88
C GLU A 148 -11.25 -16.89 -23.94
N ALA A 149 -11.48 -17.13 -22.66
CA ALA A 149 -11.63 -16.09 -21.65
C ALA A 149 -10.97 -16.51 -20.34
N LEU A 150 -10.03 -15.68 -19.88
CA LEU A 150 -9.20 -15.92 -18.70
C LEU A 150 -9.39 -14.76 -17.72
N ARG A 151 -9.73 -15.06 -16.47
CA ARG A 151 -9.64 -14.10 -15.37
C ARG A 151 -8.27 -14.23 -14.72
N VAL A 152 -7.61 -13.09 -14.53
CA VAL A 152 -6.35 -13.01 -13.79
C VAL A 152 -6.58 -12.17 -12.54
N ASP A 153 -6.38 -12.77 -11.37
CA ASP A 153 -6.34 -12.07 -10.11
C ASP A 153 -4.88 -11.75 -9.77
N VAL A 154 -4.62 -10.50 -9.41
CA VAL A 154 -3.32 -10.00 -8.97
C VAL A 154 -3.45 -9.59 -7.51
N ARG A 155 -2.50 -10.00 -6.68
CA ARG A 155 -2.39 -9.53 -5.30
C ARG A 155 -1.00 -8.99 -5.04
N THR A 156 -0.90 -7.80 -4.48
CA THR A 156 0.35 -7.28 -3.93
C THR A 156 0.24 -7.22 -2.41
N TYR A 157 1.16 -7.87 -1.70
CA TYR A 157 1.14 -7.98 -0.24
C TYR A 157 2.43 -7.42 0.40
N TRP A 158 2.30 -6.96 1.64
CA TRP A 158 3.38 -6.37 2.44
C TRP A 158 3.13 -6.58 3.94
N THR A 159 4.14 -6.36 4.78
CA THR A 159 3.99 -6.49 6.24
C THR A 159 3.36 -5.24 6.87
N LYS A 160 2.43 -5.43 7.82
CA LYS A 160 1.80 -4.32 8.58
C LYS A 160 2.75 -3.70 9.60
N ARG A 161 3.73 -4.45 10.12
CA ARG A 161 4.72 -4.00 11.12
C ARG A 161 5.98 -4.85 11.04
N THR A 162 7.13 -4.20 10.96
CA THR A 162 8.44 -4.81 11.22
C THR A 162 8.61 -4.95 12.73
N ARG A 163 7.99 -5.97 13.35
CA ARG A 163 8.18 -6.24 14.80
C ARG A 163 9.20 -7.36 14.98
N GLY A 164 10.48 -7.00 14.93
CA GLY A 164 11.59 -7.90 15.22
C GLY A 164 12.09 -8.72 14.02
N THR A 165 13.31 -9.22 14.16
CA THR A 165 14.23 -9.69 13.12
C THR A 165 13.83 -11.00 12.42
N ASN A 166 12.67 -11.60 12.73
CA ASN A 166 12.37 -12.99 12.37
C ASN A 166 11.12 -13.18 11.48
N ASP A 167 10.55 -12.09 10.96
CA ASP A 167 9.33 -12.11 10.12
C ASP A 167 9.58 -12.22 8.62
N LEU A 168 10.83 -12.53 8.25
CA LEU A 168 11.37 -12.34 6.92
C LEU A 168 11.24 -13.57 6.00
N THR A 169 10.74 -14.71 6.50
CA THR A 169 10.63 -15.92 5.67
C THR A 169 9.59 -15.77 4.56
N ALA A 170 8.45 -15.10 4.82
CA ALA A 170 7.43 -14.81 3.80
C ALA A 170 7.82 -13.70 2.81
N PHE A 171 8.96 -13.03 3.01
CA PHE A 171 9.42 -11.92 2.17
C PHE A 171 10.75 -12.20 1.47
N THR A 172 11.54 -13.15 1.98
CA THR A 172 12.75 -13.60 1.30
C THR A 172 12.34 -14.13 -0.08
N ASN A 173 12.86 -13.50 -1.14
CA ASN A 173 12.51 -13.84 -2.52
C ASN A 173 10.99 -13.87 -2.79
N CYS A 174 10.20 -12.98 -2.16
CA CYS A 174 8.74 -12.94 -2.31
C CYS A 174 8.04 -14.30 -2.12
N ASN A 175 8.61 -15.17 -1.29
CA ASN A 175 8.10 -16.50 -0.99
C ASN A 175 7.81 -17.38 -2.23
N VAL A 176 8.63 -17.25 -3.28
CA VAL A 176 8.56 -18.10 -4.47
C VAL A 176 8.65 -19.57 -4.06
N GLY A 177 7.70 -20.39 -4.53
CA GLY A 177 7.58 -21.81 -4.19
C GLY A 177 6.88 -22.10 -2.85
N GLN A 178 6.53 -21.06 -2.09
CA GLN A 178 5.85 -21.14 -0.80
C GLN A 178 4.62 -20.20 -0.78
N GLU A 179 4.01 -19.95 -1.94
CA GLU A 179 2.90 -19.03 -2.12
C GLU A 179 1.63 -19.44 -1.36
N ALA A 180 1.52 -20.74 -1.04
CA ALA A 180 0.48 -21.29 -0.18
C ALA A 180 0.58 -20.74 1.26
N ASP A 181 1.79 -20.55 1.79
CA ASP A 181 2.02 -20.03 3.15
C ASP A 181 1.54 -18.57 3.25
N VAL A 182 1.80 -17.76 2.21
CA VAL A 182 1.28 -16.38 2.11
C VAL A 182 -0.26 -16.37 2.08
N THR A 183 -0.85 -17.33 1.37
CA THR A 183 -2.30 -17.46 1.27
C THR A 183 -2.92 -17.85 2.62
N ALA A 184 -2.30 -18.77 3.34
CA ALA A 184 -2.71 -19.18 4.68
C ALA A 184 -2.60 -18.00 5.67
N GLU A 185 -1.50 -17.26 5.66
CA GLU A 185 -1.29 -16.10 6.53
C GLU A 185 -2.32 -14.99 6.26
N LEU A 186 -2.59 -14.65 5.00
CA LEU A 186 -3.59 -13.66 4.61
C LEU A 186 -5.03 -14.07 4.97
N ALA A 187 -5.30 -15.37 5.11
CA ALA A 187 -6.60 -15.89 5.50
C ALA A 187 -6.87 -15.82 7.01
N THR A 188 -5.86 -15.49 7.83
CA THR A 188 -6.03 -15.35 9.28
C THR A 188 -6.65 -13.99 9.68
N ASP A 189 -7.52 -13.98 10.70
CA ASP A 189 -8.15 -12.77 11.24
C ASP A 189 -7.13 -11.74 11.76
N HIS A 190 -5.94 -12.21 12.16
CA HIS A 190 -4.82 -11.40 12.64
C HIS A 190 -3.60 -11.47 11.72
N SER A 191 -3.85 -11.46 10.41
CA SER A 191 -2.78 -11.46 9.41
C SER A 191 -1.78 -10.34 9.67
N ARG A 192 -0.51 -10.74 9.76
CA ARG A 192 0.64 -9.82 9.84
C ARG A 192 0.87 -9.13 8.49
N LEU A 193 0.30 -9.70 7.44
CA LEU A 193 0.31 -9.21 6.08
C LEU A 193 -0.90 -8.30 5.80
N SER A 194 -0.69 -7.28 4.99
CA SER A 194 -1.75 -6.59 4.23
C SER A 194 -1.62 -6.97 2.77
N ALA A 195 -2.73 -6.92 2.03
CA ALA A 195 -2.72 -7.10 0.59
C ALA A 195 -3.71 -6.16 -0.10
N VAL A 196 -3.36 -5.76 -1.32
CA VAL A 196 -4.27 -5.17 -2.30
C VAL A 196 -4.54 -6.23 -3.36
N TYR A 197 -5.80 -6.34 -3.76
CA TYR A 197 -6.24 -7.26 -4.81
C TYR A 197 -6.82 -6.47 -5.96
N ALA A 198 -6.56 -6.93 -7.17
CA ALA A 198 -7.25 -6.48 -8.37
C ALA A 198 -7.41 -7.66 -9.33
N SER A 199 -8.35 -7.55 -10.25
CA SER A 199 -8.62 -8.63 -11.21
C SER A 199 -8.95 -8.05 -12.57
N VAL A 200 -8.45 -8.71 -13.61
CA VAL A 200 -8.72 -8.36 -15.01
C VAL A 200 -9.27 -9.59 -15.74
N THR A 201 -10.19 -9.37 -16.68
CA THR A 201 -10.67 -10.42 -17.59
C THR A 201 -10.09 -10.20 -18.96
N LEU A 202 -9.37 -11.20 -19.44
CA LEU A 202 -8.72 -11.22 -20.74
C LEU A 202 -9.54 -12.09 -21.68
N ARG A 203 -9.59 -11.69 -22.95
CA ARG A 203 -10.25 -12.44 -24.01
C ARG A 203 -9.27 -12.68 -25.14
N TRP A 204 -9.34 -13.87 -25.73
CA TRP A 204 -8.59 -14.21 -26.93
C TRP A 204 -8.94 -13.26 -28.09
N ASN A 205 -7.92 -12.82 -28.85
CA ASN A 205 -8.06 -11.77 -29.86
C ASN A 205 -8.61 -12.23 -31.21
N GLY A 206 -8.71 -13.55 -31.46
CA GLY A 206 -9.36 -14.07 -32.67
C GLY A 206 -8.56 -13.97 -33.97
N THR A 207 -7.35 -13.39 -33.97
CA THR A 207 -6.65 -12.99 -35.20
C THR A 207 -5.58 -13.96 -35.69
N GLY A 208 -5.36 -15.09 -35.03
CA GLY A 208 -4.50 -16.16 -35.52
C GLY A 208 -5.24 -17.06 -36.52
N ASN A 209 -4.78 -17.09 -37.78
CA ASN A 209 -5.15 -18.15 -38.72
C ASN A 209 -4.66 -19.50 -38.13
N PRO A 210 -5.47 -20.57 -38.11
CA PRO A 210 -5.08 -21.87 -37.57
C PRO A 210 -3.82 -22.46 -38.22
#